data_AF-A0A0B5E132-F1
#
_entry.id   AF-A0A0B5E132-F1
#
_cell.length_a   1.000
_cell.length_b   1.000
_cell.length_c   1.000
_cell.angle_alpha   90.00
_cell.angle_beta   90.00
_cell.angle_gamma   90.00
#
_symmetry.space_group_name_H-M   'P 1'
#
loop_
_entity.id
_entity.type
_entity.pdbx_description
1 polymer ?
#
loop_
_entity_poly.entity_id
_entity_poly.type
_entity_poly.pdbx_seq_one_letter_code
_entity_poly.pdbx_strand_id
1 'polypeptide(L)'
;MTCIPLPISVTPVPDELLSGWLSRLAASNHCEVADLLAHIGIDAKYAAALDFDLDMLAADRISVAARFDPAFVSSMTFAAMPEAEMRLTAQVPFQACTSCADGGLELRHWRRAWAFDCQICGARLLPKADRQNGAAVSEKLVDRARRGARILERVAVSGSARQLRRAMRAVTFAMGLKALCGDPFFALQSPRPNIRLFCLAAIASAQSRPLVKAALCSMDIDVYARVALLRAYDKEPRLLATVDQIAQRMRLRVGGSATSSQI
;
A
#
# COMPACT_ATOMS: atom_id res chain seq x y z
N MET A 1 -31.72 -24.98 -0.80
CA MET A 1 -32.34 -23.77 -1.38
C MET A 1 -31.84 -23.62 -2.79
N THR A 2 -32.74 -23.58 -3.77
CA THR A 2 -32.42 -23.31 -5.17
C THR A 2 -32.09 -21.83 -5.33
N CYS A 3 -30.85 -21.50 -5.70
CA CYS A 3 -30.45 -20.12 -5.97
C CYS A 3 -31.19 -19.62 -7.22
N ILE A 4 -31.96 -18.53 -7.10
CA ILE A 4 -32.73 -17.97 -8.21
C ILE A 4 -31.83 -16.97 -8.97
N PRO A 5 -31.70 -17.09 -10.30
CA PRO A 5 -30.90 -16.16 -11.10
C PRO A 5 -31.37 -14.71 -10.95
N LEU A 6 -30.42 -13.78 -11.01
CA LEU A 6 -30.68 -12.35 -11.00
C LEU A 6 -31.25 -11.90 -12.36
N PRO A 7 -32.19 -10.93 -12.37
CA PRO A 7 -32.72 -10.37 -13.61
C PRO A 7 -31.64 -9.79 -14.53
N ILE A 8 -30.74 -8.98 -13.96
CA ILE A 8 -29.68 -8.27 -14.69
C ILE A 8 -28.32 -8.85 -14.33
N SER A 9 -27.54 -9.18 -15.35
CA SER A 9 -26.14 -9.58 -15.21
C SER A 9 -25.24 -8.42 -15.62
N VAL A 10 -24.08 -8.28 -14.96
CA VAL A 10 -23.08 -7.24 -15.25
C VAL A 10 -21.79 -7.91 -15.67
N THR A 11 -21.21 -7.49 -16.79
CA THR A 11 -19.91 -8.00 -17.24
C THR A 11 -18.79 -7.49 -16.31
N PRO A 12 -18.00 -8.40 -15.70
CA PRO A 12 -16.81 -8.03 -14.94
C PRO A 12 -15.74 -7.39 -15.82
N VAL A 13 -14.94 -6.49 -15.25
CA VAL A 13 -13.77 -5.91 -15.92
C VAL A 13 -12.46 -6.59 -15.48
N PRO A 14 -11.39 -6.53 -16.29
CA PRO A 14 -10.09 -7.04 -15.88
C PRO A 14 -9.60 -6.40 -14.57
N ASP A 15 -9.03 -7.22 -13.69
CA ASP A 15 -8.54 -6.82 -12.37
C ASP A 15 -9.63 -6.38 -11.36
N GLU A 16 -10.92 -6.51 -11.69
CA GLU A 16 -12.00 -6.21 -10.76
C GLU A 16 -11.99 -7.14 -9.55
N LEU A 17 -12.22 -6.55 -8.37
CA LEU A 17 -12.45 -7.28 -7.13
C LEU A 17 -13.85 -7.89 -7.13
N LEU A 18 -13.98 -9.08 -6.55
CA LEU A 18 -15.27 -9.73 -6.37
C LEU A 18 -16.26 -8.80 -5.64
N SER A 19 -15.84 -8.15 -4.56
CA SER A 19 -16.68 -7.20 -3.83
C SER A 19 -17.12 -5.99 -4.67
N GLY A 20 -16.24 -5.45 -5.53
CA GLY A 20 -16.55 -4.36 -6.45
C GLY A 20 -17.57 -4.79 -7.51
N TRP A 21 -17.35 -5.96 -8.12
CA TRP A 21 -18.28 -6.50 -9.09
C TRP A 21 -19.66 -6.81 -8.49
N LEU A 22 -19.71 -7.40 -7.30
CA LEU A 22 -20.97 -7.64 -6.56
C LEU A 22 -21.69 -6.33 -6.23
N SER A 23 -20.95 -5.26 -5.95
CA SER A 23 -21.52 -3.92 -5.74
C SER A 23 -22.18 -3.37 -7.01
N ARG A 24 -21.52 -3.50 -8.15
CA ARG A 24 -22.10 -3.12 -9.45
C ARG A 24 -23.28 -4.00 -9.85
N LEU A 25 -23.22 -5.29 -9.55
CA LEU A 25 -24.30 -6.24 -9.82
C LEU A 25 -25.54 -5.91 -8.97
N ALA A 26 -25.36 -5.60 -7.68
CA ALA A 26 -26.44 -5.19 -6.79
C ALA A 26 -27.07 -3.86 -7.25
N ALA A 27 -26.24 -2.84 -7.53
CA ALA A 27 -26.70 -1.55 -8.02
C ALA A 27 -27.49 -1.68 -9.34
N SER A 28 -27.06 -2.56 -10.25
CA SER A 28 -27.76 -2.80 -11.52
C SER A 28 -29.09 -3.55 -11.34
N ASN A 29 -29.24 -4.31 -10.25
CA ASN A 29 -30.50 -4.96 -9.88
C ASN A 29 -31.31 -4.14 -8.87
N HIS A 30 -30.94 -2.88 -8.63
CA HIS A 30 -31.63 -1.95 -7.71
C HIS A 30 -31.76 -2.47 -6.28
N CYS A 31 -30.74 -3.17 -5.78
CA CYS A 31 -30.68 -3.65 -4.40
C CYS A 31 -29.34 -3.32 -3.75
N GLU A 32 -29.30 -3.41 -2.42
CA GLU A 32 -28.05 -3.31 -1.66
C GLU A 32 -27.26 -4.62 -1.76
N VAL A 33 -25.93 -4.53 -1.62
CA VAL A 33 -25.06 -5.72 -1.67
C VAL A 33 -25.43 -6.74 -0.61
N ALA A 34 -25.87 -6.29 0.57
CA ALA A 34 -26.32 -7.18 1.64
C ALA A 34 -27.57 -7.98 1.24
N ASP A 35 -28.53 -7.34 0.56
CA ASP A 35 -29.76 -7.99 0.10
C ASP A 35 -29.46 -8.99 -1.01
N LEU A 36 -28.56 -8.63 -1.94
CA LEU A 36 -28.09 -9.54 -2.99
C LEU A 36 -27.40 -10.76 -2.38
N LEU A 37 -26.51 -10.59 -1.42
CA LEU A 37 -25.82 -11.71 -0.76
C LEU A 37 -26.80 -12.60 0.02
N ALA A 38 -27.77 -12.00 0.72
CA ALA A 38 -28.83 -12.72 1.41
C ALA A 38 -29.69 -13.55 0.43
N HIS A 39 -30.07 -12.98 -0.72
CA HIS A 39 -30.80 -13.67 -1.79
C HIS A 39 -30.04 -14.88 -2.34
N ILE A 40 -28.71 -14.75 -2.49
CA ILE A 40 -27.82 -15.82 -2.95
C ILE A 40 -27.58 -16.86 -1.83
N GLY A 41 -27.95 -16.56 -0.59
CA GLY A 41 -27.75 -17.41 0.58
C GLY A 41 -26.33 -17.37 1.12
N ILE A 42 -25.62 -16.26 0.95
CA ILE A 42 -24.26 -16.06 1.48
C ILE A 42 -24.35 -15.18 2.72
N ASP A 43 -24.04 -15.74 3.89
CA ASP A 43 -23.93 -15.00 5.15
C ASP A 43 -22.57 -14.31 5.22
N ALA A 44 -22.39 -13.28 4.40
CA ALA A 44 -21.19 -12.44 4.44
C ALA A 44 -21.60 -11.04 4.87
N LYS A 45 -21.48 -10.78 6.19
CA LYS A 45 -21.60 -9.42 6.75
C LYS A 45 -20.66 -8.41 6.09
N TYR A 46 -19.64 -8.86 5.35
CA TYR A 46 -18.70 -8.00 4.63
C TYR A 46 -18.31 -8.61 3.27
N ALA A 47 -18.86 -8.06 2.18
CA ALA A 47 -18.50 -8.46 0.80
C ALA A 47 -16.98 -8.38 0.55
N ALA A 48 -16.28 -7.43 1.18
CA ALA A 48 -14.83 -7.29 1.07
C ALA A 48 -14.03 -8.49 1.62
N ALA A 49 -14.60 -9.31 2.51
CA ALA A 49 -13.93 -10.53 2.98
C ALA A 49 -13.82 -11.58 1.86
N LEU A 50 -14.81 -11.61 0.96
CA LEU A 50 -14.84 -12.51 -0.20
C LEU A 50 -13.71 -12.23 -1.19
N ASP A 51 -13.10 -11.04 -1.13
CA ASP A 51 -11.92 -10.72 -1.95
C ASP A 51 -10.71 -11.61 -1.60
N PHE A 52 -10.63 -12.14 -0.38
CA PHE A 52 -9.48 -12.90 0.12
C PHE A 52 -9.78 -14.37 0.37
N ASP A 53 -11.02 -14.69 0.70
CA ASP A 53 -11.45 -16.06 0.99
C ASP A 53 -12.86 -16.28 0.43
N LEU A 54 -12.93 -17.08 -0.63
CA LEU A 54 -14.16 -17.49 -1.27
C LEU A 54 -14.17 -19.01 -1.33
N ASP A 55 -15.06 -19.62 -0.56
CA ASP A 55 -15.27 -21.06 -0.63
C ASP A 55 -15.99 -21.46 -1.94
N MET A 56 -15.81 -22.73 -2.34
CA MET A 56 -16.40 -23.24 -3.59
C MET A 56 -17.93 -23.16 -3.61
N LEU A 57 -18.58 -23.34 -2.46
CA LEU A 57 -20.04 -23.31 -2.36
C LEU A 57 -20.58 -21.89 -2.59
N ALA A 58 -19.91 -20.88 -2.04
CA ALA A 58 -20.20 -19.48 -2.27
C ALA A 58 -19.93 -19.09 -3.74
N ALA A 59 -18.82 -19.56 -4.32
CA ALA A 59 -18.53 -19.36 -5.73
C ALA A 59 -19.61 -19.94 -6.65
N ASP A 60 -20.07 -21.17 -6.38
CA ASP A 60 -21.15 -21.82 -7.14
C ASP A 60 -22.48 -21.07 -7.01
N ARG A 61 -22.82 -20.61 -5.80
CA ARG A 61 -24.04 -19.81 -5.57
C ARG A 61 -24.00 -18.50 -6.34
N ILE A 62 -22.87 -17.78 -6.30
CA ILE A 62 -22.68 -16.54 -7.06
C ILE A 62 -22.75 -16.81 -8.57
N SER A 63 -22.12 -17.89 -9.03
CA SER A 63 -22.14 -18.35 -10.42
C SER A 63 -23.56 -18.57 -10.95
N VAL A 64 -24.38 -19.33 -10.21
CA VAL A 64 -25.77 -19.60 -10.57
C VAL A 64 -26.60 -18.31 -10.57
N ALA A 65 -26.45 -17.47 -9.54
CA ALA A 65 -27.18 -16.22 -9.43
C ALA A 65 -26.86 -15.24 -10.56
N ALA A 66 -25.57 -15.06 -10.86
CA ALA A 66 -25.10 -14.08 -11.83
C ALA A 66 -25.08 -14.61 -13.28
N ARG A 67 -25.21 -15.93 -13.47
CA ARG A 67 -25.02 -16.66 -14.73
C ARG A 67 -23.62 -16.45 -15.30
N PHE A 68 -22.61 -16.62 -14.45
CA PHE A 68 -21.19 -16.48 -14.78
C PHE A 68 -20.43 -17.74 -14.42
N ASP A 69 -19.36 -18.02 -15.16
CA ASP A 69 -18.50 -19.19 -14.89
C ASP A 69 -17.89 -19.14 -13.48
N PRO A 70 -18.00 -20.20 -12.66
CA PRO A 70 -17.52 -20.20 -11.28
C PRO A 70 -16.00 -20.03 -11.17
N ALA A 71 -15.24 -20.52 -12.17
CA ALA A 71 -13.79 -20.29 -12.21
C ALA A 71 -13.47 -18.81 -12.47
N PHE A 72 -14.26 -18.15 -13.33
CA PHE A 72 -14.18 -16.69 -13.50
C PHE A 72 -14.52 -15.95 -12.21
N VAL A 73 -15.58 -16.34 -11.48
CA VAL A 73 -15.94 -15.72 -10.18
C VAL A 73 -14.78 -15.82 -9.20
N SER A 74 -14.17 -17.01 -9.10
CA SER A 74 -13.02 -17.27 -8.25
C SER A 74 -11.79 -16.46 -8.67
N SER A 75 -11.62 -16.17 -9.96
CA SER A 75 -10.52 -15.36 -10.48
C SER A 75 -10.60 -13.87 -10.10
N MET A 76 -11.74 -13.41 -9.56
CA MET A 76 -11.93 -12.03 -9.08
C MET A 76 -11.38 -11.80 -7.66
N THR A 77 -10.99 -12.86 -6.96
CA THR A 77 -10.38 -12.79 -5.62
C THR A 77 -8.85 -12.65 -5.71
N PHE A 78 -8.20 -12.44 -4.57
CA PHE A 78 -6.76 -12.53 -4.45
C PHE A 78 -6.31 -13.99 -4.44
N ALA A 79 -5.52 -14.36 -5.45
CA ALA A 79 -4.83 -15.65 -5.45
C ALA A 79 -3.85 -15.76 -4.27
N ALA A 80 -3.50 -17.00 -3.92
CA ALA A 80 -2.43 -17.28 -2.97
C ALA A 80 -1.16 -16.54 -3.38
N MET A 81 -0.60 -15.73 -2.47
CA MET A 81 0.53 -14.87 -2.75
C MET A 81 1.63 -15.03 -1.70
N PRO A 82 2.90 -14.74 -2.04
CA PRO A 82 3.99 -14.79 -1.08
C PRO A 82 3.73 -13.86 0.12
N GLU A 83 4.26 -14.21 1.30
CA GLU A 83 4.06 -13.42 2.53
C GLU A 83 4.40 -11.92 2.35
N ALA A 84 5.47 -11.62 1.62
CA ALA A 84 5.87 -10.26 1.30
C ALA A 84 4.78 -9.47 0.56
N GLU A 85 4.14 -10.11 -0.42
CA GLU A 85 3.08 -9.53 -1.23
C GLU A 85 1.79 -9.40 -0.41
N MET A 86 1.47 -10.43 0.39
CA MET A 86 0.32 -10.45 1.29
C MET A 86 0.37 -9.27 2.27
N ARG A 87 1.50 -9.05 2.94
CA ARG A 87 1.66 -7.94 3.89
C ARG A 87 1.58 -6.56 3.24
N LEU A 88 1.87 -6.48 1.94
CA LEU A 88 1.77 -5.26 1.14
C LEU A 88 0.43 -5.14 0.40
N THR A 89 -0.52 -6.03 0.70
CA THR A 89 -1.89 -6.00 0.16
C THR A 89 -2.85 -5.65 1.27
N ALA A 90 -3.59 -4.56 1.09
CA ALA A 90 -4.48 -4.04 2.09
C ALA A 90 -5.77 -4.87 2.17
N GLN A 91 -6.04 -5.40 3.35
CA GLN A 91 -7.26 -6.16 3.67
C GLN A 91 -8.53 -5.32 3.49
N VAL A 92 -8.42 -3.99 3.65
CA VAL A 92 -9.51 -3.03 3.45
C VAL A 92 -9.14 -1.99 2.39
N PRO A 93 -10.12 -1.42 1.66
CA PRO A 93 -9.87 -0.33 0.73
C PRO A 93 -9.27 0.88 1.46
N PHE A 94 -8.09 1.34 1.03
CA PHE A 94 -7.45 2.54 1.59
C PHE A 94 -7.25 3.64 0.54
N GLN A 95 -7.33 3.29 -0.74
CA GLN A 95 -7.22 4.20 -1.87
C GLN A 95 -8.19 3.78 -3.00
N ALA A 96 -8.54 4.73 -3.85
CA ALA A 96 -9.37 4.52 -5.02
C ALA A 96 -8.99 5.50 -6.14
N CYS A 97 -9.39 5.19 -7.37
CA CYS A 97 -9.38 6.16 -8.46
C CYS A 97 -10.68 6.95 -8.43
N THR A 98 -10.63 8.27 -8.34
CA THR A 98 -11.85 9.11 -8.33
C THR A 98 -12.66 8.93 -9.61
N SER A 99 -12.02 8.92 -10.78
CA SER A 99 -12.72 8.79 -12.06
C SER A 99 -13.34 7.40 -12.29
N CYS A 100 -12.69 6.32 -11.87
CA CYS A 100 -13.19 4.97 -12.12
C CYS A 100 -14.14 4.48 -11.01
N ALA A 101 -13.96 4.96 -9.78
CA ALA A 101 -14.82 4.58 -8.65
C ALA A 101 -16.24 5.12 -8.79
N ASP A 102 -16.45 6.24 -9.49
CA ASP A 102 -17.78 6.78 -9.80
C ASP A 102 -18.62 5.77 -10.61
N GLY A 103 -17.98 4.89 -11.39
CA GLY A 103 -18.62 3.77 -12.08
C GLY A 103 -18.80 2.50 -11.23
N GLY A 104 -18.55 2.58 -9.91
CA GLY A 104 -18.62 1.46 -8.98
C GLY A 104 -17.47 0.47 -9.07
N LEU A 105 -16.40 0.77 -9.83
CA LEU A 105 -15.26 -0.14 -9.98
C LEU A 105 -14.43 -0.17 -8.70
N GLU A 106 -14.06 -1.37 -8.27
CA GLU A 106 -12.96 -1.60 -7.32
C GLU A 106 -12.00 -2.63 -7.90
N LEU A 107 -10.71 -2.29 -7.97
CA LEU A 107 -9.71 -3.12 -8.64
C LEU A 107 -8.72 -3.70 -7.64
N ARG A 108 -8.24 -4.93 -7.86
CA ARG A 108 -7.29 -5.61 -6.99
C ARG A 108 -6.01 -4.80 -6.85
N HIS A 109 -5.51 -4.20 -7.94
CA HIS A 109 -4.32 -3.38 -7.85
C HIS A 109 -4.48 -2.20 -6.88
N TRP A 110 -5.69 -1.66 -6.68
CA TRP A 110 -5.92 -0.57 -5.71
C TRP A 110 -5.62 -0.99 -4.28
N ARG A 111 -5.70 -2.28 -3.95
CA ARG A 111 -5.32 -2.80 -2.62
C ARG A 111 -3.81 -2.91 -2.42
N ARG A 112 -2.99 -2.79 -3.47
CA ARG A 112 -1.54 -2.92 -3.35
C ARG A 112 -0.91 -1.65 -2.78
N ALA A 113 -0.10 -1.78 -1.75
CA ALA A 113 0.60 -0.66 -1.11
C ALA A 113 1.46 0.16 -2.09
N TRP A 114 1.98 -0.50 -3.13
CA TRP A 114 2.76 0.12 -4.20
C TRP A 114 1.93 0.70 -5.34
N ALA A 115 0.63 0.39 -5.46
CA ALA A 115 -0.17 0.96 -6.54
C ALA A 115 -0.30 2.47 -6.37
N PHE A 116 0.03 3.20 -7.44
CA PHE A 116 0.14 4.65 -7.42
C PHE A 116 -0.80 5.32 -8.42
N ASP A 117 -0.91 4.73 -9.60
CA ASP A 117 -1.77 5.19 -10.69
C ASP A 117 -2.78 4.09 -11.04
N CYS A 118 -3.97 4.51 -11.44
CA CYS A 118 -5.02 3.62 -11.91
C CYS A 118 -4.59 2.98 -13.23
N GLN A 119 -4.63 1.65 -13.31
CA GLN A 119 -4.28 0.92 -14.53
C GLN A 119 -5.29 1.10 -15.66
N ILE A 120 -6.51 1.61 -15.38
CA ILE A 120 -7.54 1.87 -16.40
C ILE A 120 -7.35 3.25 -17.03
N CYS A 121 -7.36 4.32 -16.22
CA CYS A 121 -7.39 5.70 -16.72
C CYS A 121 -6.08 6.48 -16.53
N GLY A 122 -5.09 5.91 -15.84
CA GLY A 122 -3.81 6.56 -15.54
C GLY A 122 -3.85 7.64 -14.45
N ALA A 123 -5.03 7.99 -13.93
CA ALA A 123 -5.17 8.96 -12.84
C ALA A 123 -4.52 8.42 -11.55
N ARG A 124 -3.95 9.32 -10.73
CA ARG A 124 -3.35 8.94 -9.45
C ARG A 124 -4.41 8.40 -8.49
N LEU A 125 -4.11 7.30 -7.81
CA LEU A 125 -4.95 6.79 -6.73
C LEU A 125 -4.90 7.73 -5.53
N LEU A 126 -6.08 8.07 -5.00
CA LEU A 126 -6.23 8.94 -3.84
C LEU A 126 -6.76 8.14 -2.64
N PRO A 127 -6.47 8.56 -1.39
CA PRO A 127 -7.04 7.93 -0.21
C PRO A 127 -8.57 7.89 -0.26
N LYS A 128 -9.19 6.77 0.13
CA LYS A 128 -10.66 6.63 0.15
C LYS A 128 -11.31 7.44 1.28
N ALA A 129 -10.57 7.71 2.36
CA ALA A 129 -11.06 8.55 3.45
C ALA A 129 -10.97 10.04 3.08
N ASP A 130 -12.01 10.81 3.41
CA ASP A 130 -12.12 12.27 3.22
C ASP A 130 -11.12 13.10 4.07
N ARG A 131 -10.09 12.46 4.62
CA ARG A 131 -8.98 13.15 5.31
C ARG A 131 -7.98 13.67 4.27
N GLN A 132 -8.49 14.39 3.27
CA GLN A 132 -7.70 15.23 2.38
C GLN A 132 -7.24 16.52 3.07
N ASN A 133 -7.63 16.75 4.34
CA ASN A 133 -7.16 17.83 5.22
C ASN A 133 -5.65 17.78 5.58
N GLY A 134 -4.82 17.16 4.72
CA GLY A 134 -3.38 17.24 4.78
C GLY A 134 -2.88 18.45 3.98
N ALA A 135 -1.83 19.11 4.49
CA ALA A 135 -1.13 20.17 3.77
C ALA A 135 -0.85 19.80 2.31
N ALA A 136 -0.92 20.78 1.42
CA ALA A 136 -0.64 20.61 -0.01
C ALA A 136 0.66 19.82 -0.22
N VAL A 137 0.56 18.70 -0.94
CA VAL A 137 1.70 17.82 -1.19
C VAL A 137 2.46 18.35 -2.40
N SER A 138 3.74 18.69 -2.22
CA SER A 138 4.59 19.11 -3.35
C SER A 138 4.69 18.04 -4.44
N GLU A 139 4.67 18.46 -5.70
CA GLU A 139 4.83 17.59 -6.87
C GLU A 139 6.16 16.80 -6.82
N LYS A 140 7.23 17.45 -6.36
CA LYS A 140 8.54 16.81 -6.13
C LYS A 140 8.47 15.62 -5.16
N LEU A 141 7.56 15.64 -4.18
CA LEU A 141 7.34 14.51 -3.27
C LEU A 141 6.52 13.41 -3.95
N VAL A 142 5.49 13.79 -4.71
CA VAL A 142 4.66 12.87 -5.52
C VAL A 142 5.54 12.07 -6.49
N ASP A 143 6.45 12.72 -7.23
CA ASP A 143 7.34 12.05 -8.18
C ASP A 143 8.31 11.06 -7.52
N ARG A 144 8.85 11.45 -6.36
CA ARG A 144 9.72 10.55 -5.57
C ARG A 144 8.93 9.36 -5.04
N ALA A 145 7.72 9.60 -4.56
CA ALA A 145 6.83 8.55 -4.09
C ALA A 145 6.47 7.57 -5.21
N ARG A 146 6.16 8.07 -6.42
CA ARG A 146 5.92 7.24 -7.61
C ARG A 146 7.10 6.34 -7.96
N ARG A 147 8.34 6.85 -7.89
CA ARG A 147 9.55 6.02 -8.05
C ARG A 147 9.68 4.97 -6.95
N GLY A 148 9.36 5.34 -5.72
CA GLY A 148 9.35 4.46 -4.56
C GLY A 148 8.36 3.31 -4.69
N ALA A 149 7.15 3.61 -5.16
CA ALA A 149 6.12 2.64 -5.51
C ALA A 149 6.63 1.60 -6.52
N ARG A 150 7.23 2.03 -7.64
CA ARG A 150 7.82 1.10 -8.63
C ARG A 150 8.96 0.23 -8.07
N ILE A 151 9.70 0.74 -7.08
CA ILE A 151 10.71 -0.08 -6.39
C ILE A 151 10.01 -1.10 -5.49
N LEU A 152 9.02 -0.67 -4.71
CA LEU A 152 8.28 -1.53 -3.79
C LEU A 152 7.54 -2.66 -4.53
N GLU A 153 6.98 -2.36 -5.70
CA GLU A 153 6.39 -3.35 -6.61
C GLU A 153 7.38 -4.44 -6.98
N ARG A 154 8.56 -4.06 -7.49
CA ARG A 154 9.62 -5.02 -7.83
C ARG A 154 10.06 -5.85 -6.63
N VAL A 155 10.13 -5.22 -5.45
CA VAL A 155 10.48 -5.92 -4.20
C VAL A 155 9.42 -6.94 -3.82
N ALA A 156 8.13 -6.57 -3.90
CA ALA A 156 7.01 -7.46 -3.62
C ALA A 156 7.01 -8.67 -4.56
N VAL A 157 7.09 -8.41 -5.88
CA VAL A 157 7.07 -9.44 -6.93
C VAL A 157 8.30 -10.36 -6.84
N SER A 158 9.48 -9.82 -6.52
CA SER A 158 10.70 -10.62 -6.40
C SER A 158 10.72 -11.57 -5.20
N GLY A 159 9.84 -11.36 -4.20
CA GLY A 159 9.87 -12.10 -2.93
C GLY A 159 11.16 -11.92 -2.10
N SER A 160 12.05 -10.98 -2.48
CA SER A 160 13.36 -10.86 -1.84
C SER A 160 13.26 -10.30 -0.42
N ALA A 161 13.35 -11.18 0.59
CA ALA A 161 13.30 -10.79 1.99
C ALA A 161 14.37 -9.73 2.36
N ARG A 162 15.54 -9.77 1.72
CA ARG A 162 16.60 -8.76 1.92
C ARG A 162 16.18 -7.39 1.42
N GLN A 163 15.62 -7.32 0.20
CA GLN A 163 15.17 -6.05 -0.37
C GLN A 163 13.94 -5.52 0.35
N LEU A 164 13.02 -6.39 0.77
CA LEU A 164 11.87 -6.01 1.60
C LEU A 164 12.31 -5.41 2.93
N ARG A 165 13.23 -6.07 3.66
CA ARG A 165 13.79 -5.50 4.89
C ARG A 165 14.41 -4.12 4.67
N ARG A 166 15.17 -3.94 3.57
CA ARG A 166 15.75 -2.64 3.22
C ARG A 166 14.69 -1.58 2.95
N ALA A 167 13.63 -1.92 2.21
CA ALA A 167 12.51 -1.02 1.96
C ALA A 167 11.79 -0.66 3.26
N MET A 168 11.48 -1.64 4.11
CA MET A 168 10.81 -1.40 5.38
C MET A 168 11.64 -0.55 6.34
N ARG A 169 12.98 -0.64 6.34
CA ARG A 169 13.81 0.30 7.13
C ARG A 169 13.68 1.73 6.66
N ALA A 170 13.62 1.95 5.35
CA ALA A 170 13.40 3.28 4.80
C ALA A 170 12.05 3.84 5.27
N VAL A 171 11.03 2.98 5.31
CA VAL A 171 9.70 3.32 5.85
C VAL A 171 9.77 3.60 7.35
N THR A 172 10.34 2.71 8.18
CA THR A 172 10.49 2.91 9.63
C THR A 172 11.22 4.21 9.95
N PHE A 173 12.30 4.50 9.22
CA PHE A 173 13.04 5.74 9.35
C PHE A 173 12.16 6.95 9.01
N ALA A 174 11.43 6.88 7.90
CA ALA A 174 10.51 7.94 7.47
C ALA A 174 9.37 8.17 8.48
N MET A 175 8.84 7.10 9.07
CA MET A 175 7.83 7.17 10.14
C MET A 175 8.38 7.91 11.36
N GLY A 176 9.60 7.59 11.80
CA GLY A 176 10.23 8.27 12.92
C GLY A 176 10.43 9.77 12.69
N LEU A 177 10.80 10.18 11.47
CA LEU A 177 10.87 11.60 11.08
C LEU A 177 9.50 12.30 11.04
N LYS A 178 8.40 11.54 10.98
CA LYS A 178 7.03 12.05 11.06
C LYS A 178 6.39 11.82 12.43
N ALA A 179 7.20 11.48 13.44
CA ALA A 179 6.74 11.12 14.78
C ALA A 179 5.64 10.04 14.79
N LEU A 180 5.62 9.16 13.77
CA LEU A 180 4.69 8.06 13.66
C LEU A 180 5.30 6.79 14.28
N CYS A 181 4.55 6.16 15.18
CA CYS A 181 4.85 4.85 15.74
C CYS A 181 3.94 3.80 15.10
N GLY A 182 4.37 2.53 15.09
CA GLY A 182 3.55 1.40 14.65
C GLY A 182 4.18 0.58 13.52
N ASP A 183 3.34 -0.14 12.78
CA ASP A 183 3.76 -1.04 11.71
C ASP A 183 4.14 -0.29 10.41
N PRO A 184 5.36 -0.46 9.87
CA PRO A 184 5.76 0.04 8.55
C PRO A 184 4.82 -0.34 7.40
N PHE A 185 4.23 -1.53 7.43
CA PHE A 185 3.31 -1.96 6.37
C PHE A 185 2.03 -1.11 6.37
N PHE A 186 1.52 -0.78 7.57
CA PHE A 186 0.37 0.10 7.73
C PHE A 186 0.66 1.53 7.26
N ALA A 187 1.88 2.05 7.47
CA ALA A 187 2.25 3.40 7.02
C ALA A 187 2.17 3.56 5.49
N LEU A 188 2.44 2.50 4.73
CA LEU A 188 2.30 2.49 3.27
C LEU A 188 0.86 2.42 2.78
N GLN A 189 -0.06 2.04 3.67
CA GLN A 189 -1.51 1.97 3.44
C GLN A 189 -2.26 3.08 4.18
N SER A 190 -1.53 4.08 4.71
CA SER A 190 -2.11 5.12 5.56
C SER A 190 -3.13 5.96 4.77
N PRO A 191 -4.29 6.29 5.37
CA PRO A 191 -5.25 7.21 4.76
C PRO A 191 -4.73 8.65 4.73
N ARG A 192 -3.62 8.95 5.44
CA ARG A 192 -2.98 10.27 5.42
C ARG A 192 -2.00 10.34 4.25
N PRO A 193 -2.27 11.13 3.19
CA PRO A 193 -1.47 11.11 1.97
C PRO A 193 -0.02 11.54 2.20
N ASN A 194 0.20 12.51 3.08
CA ASN A 194 1.55 12.98 3.44
C ASN A 194 2.42 11.86 4.05
N ILE A 195 1.86 11.00 4.90
CA ILE A 195 2.59 9.88 5.52
C ILE A 195 2.95 8.84 4.46
N ARG A 196 1.94 8.39 3.69
CA ARG A 196 2.13 7.36 2.66
C ARG A 196 3.15 7.80 1.61
N LEU A 197 3.00 9.02 1.06
CA LEU A 197 3.88 9.54 0.03
C LEU A 197 5.31 9.75 0.55
N PHE A 198 5.46 10.19 1.80
CA PHE A 198 6.78 10.32 2.42
C PHE A 198 7.46 8.95 2.60
N CYS A 199 6.72 7.93 3.03
CA CYS A 199 7.24 6.56 3.17
C CYS A 199 7.66 5.97 1.80
N LEU A 200 6.85 6.13 0.77
CA LEU A 200 7.19 5.71 -0.59
C LEU A 200 8.44 6.46 -1.11
N ALA A 201 8.50 7.78 -0.93
CA ALA A 201 9.66 8.58 -1.33
C ALA A 201 10.95 8.18 -0.59
N ALA A 202 10.85 7.72 0.66
CA ALA A 202 11.96 7.20 1.42
C ALA A 202 12.51 5.90 0.83
N ILE A 203 11.65 5.00 0.34
CA ILE A 203 12.06 3.77 -0.37
C ILE A 203 12.91 4.10 -1.60
N ALA A 204 12.51 5.11 -2.37
CA ALA A 204 13.31 5.59 -3.51
C ALA A 204 14.66 6.17 -3.05
N SER A 205 14.64 6.95 -1.98
CA SER A 205 15.85 7.58 -1.44
C SER A 205 16.85 6.58 -0.88
N ALA A 206 16.38 5.47 -0.30
CA ALA A 206 17.22 4.46 0.33
C ALA A 206 17.98 3.56 -0.68
N GLN A 207 17.71 3.68 -1.99
CA GLN A 207 18.44 2.91 -3.01
C GLN A 207 19.91 3.32 -3.14
N SER A 208 20.21 4.61 -2.96
CA SER A 208 21.56 5.16 -3.09
C SER A 208 22.16 5.48 -1.72
N ARG A 209 23.19 4.72 -1.29
CA ARG A 209 23.98 4.97 -0.06
C ARG A 209 23.10 5.15 1.20
N PRO A 210 22.28 4.14 1.58
CA PRO A 210 21.32 4.25 2.68
C PRO A 210 21.95 4.64 4.02
N LEU A 211 23.11 4.06 4.35
CA LEU A 211 23.81 4.36 5.61
C LEU A 211 24.35 5.80 5.64
N VAL A 212 24.79 6.32 4.50
CA VAL A 212 25.26 7.72 4.38
C VAL A 212 24.10 8.69 4.57
N LYS A 213 22.94 8.42 3.95
CA LYS A 213 21.75 9.27 4.14
C LYS A 213 21.23 9.22 5.58
N ALA A 214 21.25 8.04 6.19
CA ALA A 214 20.92 7.87 7.61
C ALA A 214 21.88 8.66 8.51
N ALA A 215 23.18 8.63 8.21
CA ALA A 215 24.20 9.38 8.93
C ALA A 215 24.04 10.89 8.78
N LEU A 216 23.76 11.40 7.57
CA LEU A 216 23.47 12.82 7.35
C LEU A 216 22.30 13.30 8.21
N CYS A 217 21.19 12.55 8.26
CA CYS A 217 20.07 12.88 9.13
C CYS A 217 20.41 12.79 10.63
N SER A 218 21.43 12.00 11.02
CA SER A 218 21.92 11.96 12.40
C SER A 218 22.82 13.14 12.77
N MET A 219 23.34 13.88 11.79
CA MET A 219 24.27 14.98 12.03
C MET A 219 23.54 16.27 12.43
N ASP A 220 22.42 16.58 11.79
CA ASP A 220 21.71 17.87 11.90
C ASP A 220 20.66 17.96 13.04
N ILE A 221 20.86 17.19 14.12
CA ILE A 221 20.08 17.20 15.38
C ILE A 221 18.55 17.27 15.21
N ASP A 222 17.94 16.09 15.40
CA ASP A 222 16.65 16.01 16.08
C ASP A 222 16.64 14.73 16.92
N VAL A 223 16.21 14.81 18.19
CA VAL A 223 15.97 13.62 19.03
C VAL A 223 15.06 12.64 18.25
N TYR A 224 14.11 13.16 17.46
CA TYR A 224 13.26 12.34 16.61
C TYR A 224 14.03 11.60 15.51
N ALA A 225 15.05 12.20 14.88
CA ALA A 225 15.90 11.52 13.90
C ALA A 225 16.74 10.41 14.56
N ARG A 226 17.25 10.63 15.78
CA ARG A 226 17.95 9.59 16.55
C ARG A 226 17.02 8.44 16.91
N VAL A 227 15.83 8.74 17.41
CA VAL A 227 14.79 7.72 17.71
C VAL A 227 14.39 6.96 16.45
N ALA A 228 14.26 7.65 15.30
CA ALA A 228 13.97 7.03 14.01
C ALA A 228 15.06 6.04 13.58
N LEU A 229 16.34 6.38 13.77
CA LEU A 229 17.46 5.48 13.48
C LEU A 229 17.45 4.26 14.39
N LEU A 230 17.28 4.46 15.70
CA LEU A 230 17.22 3.36 16.66
C LEU A 230 16.12 2.37 16.29
N ARG A 231 14.92 2.87 15.97
CA ARG A 231 13.80 2.02 15.54
C ARG A 231 14.07 1.30 14.21
N ALA A 232 14.68 1.97 13.24
CA ALA A 232 14.96 1.39 11.93
C ALA A 232 16.03 0.28 11.97
N TYR A 233 16.96 0.35 12.92
CA TYR A 233 18.10 -0.57 13.03
C TYR A 233 18.12 -1.38 14.33
N ASP A 234 17.01 -1.44 15.06
CA ASP A 234 16.89 -2.09 16.38
C ASP A 234 17.44 -3.53 16.40
N LYS A 235 17.13 -4.31 15.35
CA LYS A 235 17.60 -5.70 15.21
C LYS A 235 19.01 -5.85 14.64
N GLU A 236 19.72 -4.76 14.34
CA GLU A 236 21.00 -4.76 13.63
C GLU A 236 21.99 -3.73 14.19
N PRO A 237 22.50 -3.93 15.43
CA PRO A 237 23.37 -2.96 16.10
C PRO A 237 24.66 -2.66 15.32
N ARG A 238 25.15 -3.62 14.51
CA ARG A 238 26.33 -3.43 13.65
C ARG A 238 26.12 -2.36 12.58
N LEU A 239 24.92 -2.30 11.99
CA LEU A 239 24.62 -1.26 10.99
C LEU A 239 24.45 0.11 11.65
N LEU A 240 23.83 0.17 12.84
CA LEU A 240 23.71 1.40 13.61
C LEU A 240 25.10 1.95 13.98
N ALA A 241 26.01 1.09 14.47
CA ALA A 241 27.39 1.48 14.73
C ALA A 241 28.10 2.01 13.48
N THR A 242 27.83 1.43 12.30
CA THR A 242 28.35 1.93 11.03
C THR A 242 27.80 3.31 10.67
N VAL A 243 26.51 3.55 10.91
CA VAL A 243 25.88 4.88 10.73
C VAL A 243 26.56 5.91 11.65
N ASP A 244 26.78 5.56 12.92
CA ASP A 244 27.42 6.44 13.89
C ASP A 244 28.88 6.76 13.51
N GLN A 245 29.63 5.77 13.03
CA GLN A 245 30.98 5.98 12.51
C GLN A 245 31.01 6.90 11.28
N ILE A 246 30.08 6.72 10.34
CA ILE A 246 29.97 7.58 9.15
C ILE A 246 29.63 9.01 9.57
N ALA A 247 28.67 9.19 10.48
CA ALA A 247 28.27 10.50 10.99
C ALA A 247 29.44 11.20 11.69
N GLN A 248 30.20 10.47 12.53
CA GLN A 248 31.38 11.02 13.21
C GLN A 248 32.46 11.46 12.22
N ARG A 249 32.76 10.64 11.21
CA ARG A 249 33.73 10.99 10.14
C ARG A 249 33.28 12.23 9.36
N MET A 250 31.99 12.38 9.12
CA MET A 250 31.46 13.55 8.43
C MET A 250 31.53 14.82 9.29
N ARG A 251 31.21 14.74 10.60
CA ARG A 251 31.37 15.87 11.54
C ARG A 251 32.81 16.36 11.59
N LEU A 252 33.78 15.44 11.65
CA LEU A 252 35.21 15.78 11.64
C LEU A 252 35.63 16.51 10.36
N ARG A 253 35.09 16.12 9.19
CA ARG A 253 35.36 16.81 7.92
C ARG A 253 34.79 18.23 7.88
N VAL A 254 33.55 18.40 8.37
CA VAL A 254 32.91 19.73 8.42
C VAL A 254 33.65 20.63 9.42
N GLY A 255 33.93 20.13 10.63
CA GLY A 255 34.68 20.88 11.65
C GLY A 255 36.11 21.22 11.23
N GLY A 256 36.80 20.31 10.54
CA GLY A 256 38.13 20.56 9.98
C GLY A 256 38.14 21.59 8.83
N SER A 257 37.08 21.65 8.02
CA SER A 257 36.96 22.68 6.97
C SER A 257 36.70 24.08 7.53
N ALA A 258 36.00 24.18 8.67
CA ALA A 258 35.75 25.44 9.36
C ALA A 258 37.01 26.02 10.01
N THR A 259 37.91 25.18 10.55
CA THR A 259 39.20 25.62 11.10
C THR A 259 40.25 25.91 10.04
N SER A 260 40.12 25.36 8.83
CA SER A 260 41.05 25.60 7.70
C SER A 260 40.79 26.92 6.96
N SER A 261 39.68 27.61 7.24
CA SER A 261 39.27 28.85 6.56
C SER A 261 39.65 30.12 7.35
N GLN A 262 40.47 29.99 8.39
CA GLN A 262 40.93 31.08 9.27
C GLN A 262 42.46 31.21 9.34
N ILE A 263 43.20 30.71 8.34
CA ILE A 263 44.65 30.91 8.22
C ILE A 263 44.94 31.59 6.89
#